data_AF-A0A1M5F0M5-F1
#
_entry.id   AF-A0A1M5F0M5-F1
#
_cell.length_a   1.000
_cell.length_b   1.000
_cell.length_c   1.000
_cell.angle_alpha   90.00
_cell.angle_beta   90.00
_cell.angle_gamma   90.00
#
_symmetry.space_group_name_H-M   'P 1'
#
loop_
_entity.id
_entity.type
_entity.pdbx_description
1 polymer ?
#
loop_
_entity_poly.entity_id
_entity_poly.type
_entity_poly.pdbx_seq_one_letter_code
_entity_poly.pdbx_strand_id
1 'polypeptide(L)'
;MKIDVYKSNGETDLDAVYFYQNSLKDIKLEGKFKDANNFTFYFKPGDAVSEKFYLKKSNNNFDGFWYDAKEKQLPVHLVPVNFANYKSNLKLQFEDDKLNFVKFKFLEFKKIKTTTYNNKEFIWYSEKHCDSDFFRLGSNFSDQNKNTVNPILEEIHVQKTLIQLSCSSSFEYSNGKGVETTATINFLNTNLLGFETFDSWDCGGAHPDFGSSGFLIDLNNGKEYEIDDILAFDKSVTGDQKNNFSAFSKYRSDYFAPKLLELITSIEHFKKPDTEDDCDYTDIENWDFISWSYTEKGITFTPYFPRVNRACEEPFLVPFEKLKKYKNPKFPYSL
;
A
#
# COMPACT_ATOMS: atom_id res chain seq x y z
N MET A 1 13.00 -0.52 -18.51
CA MET A 1 13.19 0.92 -18.30
C MET A 1 11.93 1.63 -18.74
N LYS A 2 11.40 2.52 -17.89
CA LYS A 2 10.38 3.52 -18.18
C LYS A 2 11.10 4.86 -18.36
N ILE A 3 10.74 5.63 -19.38
CA ILE A 3 11.33 6.93 -19.68
C ILE A 3 10.16 7.91 -19.78
N ASP A 4 10.12 8.88 -18.89
CA ASP A 4 9.08 9.89 -18.79
C ASP A 4 9.63 11.25 -19.24
N VAL A 5 8.89 11.94 -20.09
CA VAL A 5 9.28 13.23 -20.68
C VAL A 5 8.25 14.27 -20.27
N TYR A 6 8.64 15.19 -19.39
CA TYR A 6 7.80 16.28 -18.93
C TYR A 6 8.16 17.55 -19.70
N LYS A 7 7.14 18.25 -20.19
CA LYS A 7 7.32 19.54 -20.89
C LYS A 7 6.59 20.61 -20.09
N SER A 8 7.34 21.52 -19.49
CA SER A 8 6.79 22.64 -18.71
C SER A 8 7.55 23.91 -19.05
N ASN A 9 6.84 25.00 -19.41
CA ASN A 9 7.37 26.36 -19.53
C ASN A 9 8.72 26.53 -20.27
N GLY A 10 8.98 25.75 -21.32
CA GLY A 10 10.20 25.83 -22.13
C GLY A 10 11.35 24.96 -21.64
N GLU A 11 11.20 24.28 -20.51
CA GLU A 11 12.11 23.26 -19.98
C GLU A 11 11.54 21.86 -20.28
N THR A 12 12.45 20.93 -20.58
CA THR A 12 12.09 19.52 -20.76
C THR A 12 12.82 18.71 -19.71
N ASP A 13 12.08 18.28 -18.70
CA ASP A 13 12.57 17.36 -17.68
C ASP A 13 12.41 15.93 -18.17
N LEU A 14 13.39 15.11 -17.83
CA LEU A 14 13.50 13.75 -18.30
C LEU A 14 13.82 12.88 -17.10
N ASP A 15 12.94 11.94 -16.80
CA ASP A 15 13.20 10.94 -15.76
C ASP A 15 13.18 9.56 -16.39
N ALA A 16 13.96 8.65 -15.81
CA ALA A 16 13.82 7.24 -16.14
C ALA A 16 13.88 6.38 -14.90
N VAL A 17 13.17 5.26 -14.94
CA VAL A 17 13.25 4.22 -13.92
C VAL A 17 13.59 2.91 -14.60
N TYR A 18 14.53 2.19 -14.04
CA TYR A 18 14.82 0.83 -14.48
C TYR A 18 15.15 -0.05 -13.27
N PHE A 19 15.16 -1.36 -13.49
CA PHE A 19 15.55 -2.34 -12.48
C PHE A 19 16.27 -3.49 -13.18
N TYR A 20 17.09 -4.21 -12.41
CA TYR A 20 17.68 -5.46 -12.87
C TYR A 20 16.74 -6.63 -12.57
N GLN A 21 16.64 -7.60 -13.48
CA GLN A 21 15.79 -8.78 -13.27
C GLN A 21 16.18 -9.59 -12.02
N ASN A 22 17.46 -9.56 -11.62
CA ASN A 22 17.95 -10.28 -10.45
C ASN A 22 17.68 -9.57 -9.11
N SER A 23 17.29 -8.29 -9.12
CA SER A 23 17.01 -7.51 -7.91
C SER A 23 15.61 -6.96 -7.85
N LEU A 24 14.97 -6.68 -8.99
CA LEU A 24 13.63 -6.08 -9.15
C LEU A 24 13.43 -4.69 -8.53
N LYS A 25 14.46 -4.14 -7.89
CA LYS A 25 14.48 -2.84 -7.22
C LYS A 25 14.62 -1.72 -8.23
N ASP A 26 13.76 -0.72 -8.11
CA ASP A 26 13.82 0.45 -8.98
C ASP A 26 15.07 1.30 -8.69
N ILE A 27 15.65 1.80 -9.78
CA ILE A 27 16.74 2.75 -9.81
C ILE A 27 16.22 3.95 -10.59
N LYS A 28 16.05 5.07 -9.89
CA LYS A 28 15.62 6.34 -10.47
C LYS A 28 16.82 7.03 -11.11
N LEU A 29 16.65 7.47 -12.33
CA LEU A 29 17.65 8.17 -13.11
C LEU A 29 17.16 9.56 -13.43
N GLU A 30 18.03 10.54 -13.22
CA GLU A 30 17.85 11.90 -13.71
C GLU A 30 18.32 11.97 -15.16
N GLY A 31 17.54 12.60 -16.02
CA GLY A 31 17.80 12.69 -17.44
C GLY A 31 18.10 14.11 -17.90
N LYS A 32 18.89 14.22 -18.97
CA LYS A 32 19.09 15.46 -19.72
C LYS A 32 18.98 15.21 -21.22
N PHE A 33 18.32 16.13 -21.91
CA PHE A 33 18.34 16.20 -23.36
C PHE A 33 19.66 16.82 -23.85
N LYS A 34 20.34 16.15 -24.77
CA LYS A 34 21.40 16.79 -25.55
C LYS A 34 20.86 17.35 -26.87
N ASP A 35 19.97 16.60 -27.51
CA ASP A 35 19.17 16.99 -28.68
C ASP A 35 17.96 16.03 -28.81
N ALA A 36 17.16 16.17 -29.88
CA ALA A 36 15.91 15.43 -30.06
C ALA A 36 16.05 13.89 -30.01
N ASN A 37 17.24 13.33 -30.29
CA ASN A 37 17.46 11.88 -30.33
C ASN A 37 18.54 11.39 -29.37
N ASN A 38 19.29 12.28 -28.71
CA ASN A 38 20.36 11.91 -27.79
C ASN A 38 19.98 12.20 -26.33
N PHE A 39 19.92 11.13 -25.54
CA PHE A 39 19.48 11.10 -24.16
C PHE A 39 20.67 10.76 -23.28
N THR A 40 20.82 11.51 -22.19
CA THR A 40 21.76 11.12 -21.14
C THR A 40 20.99 10.93 -19.84
N PHE A 41 21.23 9.81 -19.18
CA PHE A 41 20.65 9.53 -17.86
C PHE A 41 21.77 9.27 -16.86
N TYR A 42 21.56 9.69 -15.62
CA TYR A 42 22.51 9.52 -14.55
C TYR A 42 21.79 9.00 -13.32
N PHE A 43 22.44 8.05 -12.63
CA PHE A 43 22.17 7.86 -11.22
C PHE A 43 23.22 8.62 -10.43
N LYS A 44 22.78 9.55 -9.58
CA LYS A 44 23.65 10.50 -8.89
C LYS A 44 23.27 10.63 -7.41
N PRO A 45 23.52 9.59 -6.58
CA PRO A 45 23.34 9.69 -5.14
C PRO A 45 24.26 10.78 -4.55
N GLY A 46 23.66 11.92 -4.20
CA GLY A 46 24.38 13.13 -3.81
C GLY A 46 25.11 13.78 -4.99
N ASP A 47 26.43 13.97 -4.87
CA ASP A 47 27.23 14.61 -5.93
C ASP A 47 28.01 13.64 -6.82
N ALA A 48 28.04 12.36 -6.49
CA ALA A 48 28.78 11.35 -7.24
C ALA A 48 27.89 10.65 -8.27
N VAL A 49 28.32 10.65 -9.54
CA VAL A 49 27.67 9.85 -10.59
C VAL A 49 28.10 8.40 -10.42
N SER A 50 27.16 7.54 -10.04
CA SER A 50 27.39 6.10 -9.86
C SER A 50 27.10 5.30 -11.12
N GLU A 51 26.16 5.78 -11.94
CA GLU A 51 25.83 5.22 -13.23
C GLU A 51 25.50 6.29 -14.24
N LYS A 52 25.83 6.05 -15.51
CA LYS A 52 25.43 6.91 -16.62
C LYS A 52 25.06 6.11 -17.85
N PHE A 53 24.01 6.53 -18.52
CA PHE A 53 23.61 6.02 -19.83
C PHE A 53 23.76 7.14 -20.87
N TYR A 54 24.39 6.83 -22.00
CA TYR A 54 24.30 7.63 -23.22
C TYR A 54 23.53 6.83 -24.24
N LEU A 55 22.32 7.29 -24.58
CA LEU A 55 21.39 6.56 -25.44
C LEU A 55 20.99 7.42 -26.63
N LYS A 56 20.99 6.82 -27.81
CA LYS A 56 20.46 7.40 -29.02
C LYS A 56 19.15 6.71 -29.39
N LYS A 57 18.08 7.47 -29.50
CA LYS A 57 16.79 6.98 -29.96
C LYS A 57 16.81 6.78 -31.47
N SER A 58 16.33 5.61 -31.90
CA SER A 58 16.08 5.26 -33.30
C SER A 58 14.70 4.60 -33.38
N ASN A 59 13.73 5.31 -33.96
CA ASN A 59 12.30 4.95 -33.86
C ASN A 59 11.86 4.81 -32.40
N ASN A 60 11.44 3.62 -31.98
CA ASN A 60 11.04 3.32 -30.60
C ASN A 60 12.12 2.56 -29.81
N ASN A 61 13.30 2.38 -30.39
CA ASN A 61 14.42 1.69 -29.76
C ASN A 61 15.47 2.71 -29.30
N PHE A 62 16.33 2.28 -28.37
CA PHE A 62 17.48 3.07 -27.94
C PHE A 62 18.74 2.22 -27.99
N ASP A 63 19.80 2.77 -28.55
CA ASP A 63 21.12 2.14 -28.64
C ASP A 63 22.16 3.04 -27.97
N GLY A 64 23.14 2.45 -27.31
CA GLY A 64 24.24 3.22 -26.74
C GLY A 64 25.00 2.45 -25.67
N PHE A 65 25.34 3.15 -24.58
CA PHE A 65 26.25 2.62 -23.58
C PHE A 65 25.82 3.00 -22.17
N TRP A 66 26.02 2.06 -21.25
CA TRP A 66 25.99 2.26 -19.81
C TRP A 66 27.42 2.29 -19.28
N TYR A 67 27.65 3.08 -18.23
CA TYR A 67 28.90 3.12 -17.51
C TYR A 67 28.65 3.09 -16.00
N ASP A 68 29.52 2.40 -15.27
CA ASP A 68 29.59 2.49 -13.81
C ASP A 68 30.48 3.67 -13.34
N ALA A 69 30.56 3.85 -12.03
CA ALA A 69 31.41 4.84 -11.36
C ALA A 69 32.91 4.69 -11.67
N LYS A 70 33.35 3.53 -12.19
CA LYS A 70 34.74 3.23 -12.57
C LYS A 70 34.95 3.32 -14.08
N GLU A 71 34.01 3.93 -14.80
CA GLU A 71 34.03 4.09 -16.26
C GLU A 71 34.01 2.77 -17.04
N LYS A 72 33.59 1.66 -16.41
CA LYS A 72 33.38 0.40 -17.11
C LYS A 72 32.19 0.54 -18.04
N GLN A 73 32.45 0.37 -19.33
CA GLN A 73 31.45 0.50 -20.38
C GLN A 73 30.76 -0.83 -20.71
N LEU A 74 29.42 -0.80 -20.84
CA LEU A 74 28.62 -1.90 -21.39
C LEU A 74 27.72 -1.40 -22.53
N PRO A 75 27.63 -2.12 -23.65
CA PRO A 75 26.68 -1.79 -24.70
C PRO A 75 25.23 -1.98 -24.21
N VAL A 76 24.35 -1.07 -24.60
CA VAL A 76 22.93 -1.08 -24.25
C VAL A 76 22.08 -1.05 -25.52
N HIS A 77 21.11 -1.95 -25.59
CA HIS A 77 20.06 -1.97 -26.59
C HIS A 77 18.71 -2.09 -25.89
N LEU A 78 17.87 -1.07 -25.99
CA LEU A 78 16.54 -1.04 -25.41
C LEU A 78 15.49 -1.15 -26.52
N VAL A 79 14.55 -2.07 -26.33
CA VAL A 79 13.39 -2.26 -27.19
C VAL A 79 12.11 -2.12 -26.36
N PRO A 80 10.98 -1.73 -26.98
CA PRO A 80 9.69 -1.71 -26.31
C PRO A 80 9.34 -3.07 -25.69
N VAL A 81 8.84 -3.05 -24.46
CA VAL A 81 8.39 -4.27 -23.78
C VAL A 81 7.11 -4.77 -24.43
N ASN A 82 7.09 -6.06 -24.83
CA ASN A 82 5.87 -6.72 -25.25
C ASN A 82 5.07 -7.21 -24.03
N PHE A 83 4.17 -6.37 -23.53
CA PHE A 83 3.35 -6.66 -22.36
C PHE A 83 2.35 -7.82 -22.56
N ALA A 84 2.09 -8.27 -23.78
CA ALA A 84 1.21 -9.44 -24.02
C ALA A 84 1.71 -10.72 -23.35
N ASN A 85 3.02 -10.79 -23.06
CA ASN A 85 3.70 -11.92 -22.42
C ASN A 85 3.72 -11.84 -20.88
N TYR A 86 3.17 -10.78 -20.30
CA TYR A 86 3.15 -10.54 -18.86
C TYR A 86 1.69 -10.42 -18.41
N LYS A 87 1.15 -11.54 -17.96
CA LYS A 87 -0.24 -11.65 -17.47
C LYS A 87 -0.20 -11.95 -15.97
N SER A 88 -1.19 -11.44 -15.26
CA SER A 88 -1.47 -11.84 -13.89
C SER A 88 -2.84 -12.51 -13.82
N ASN A 89 -2.94 -13.56 -13.01
CA ASN A 89 -4.20 -14.17 -12.59
C ASN A 89 -4.83 -13.46 -11.38
N LEU A 90 -4.09 -12.52 -10.79
CA LEU A 90 -4.49 -11.73 -9.64
C LEU A 90 -5.08 -10.38 -10.09
N LYS A 91 -6.06 -9.86 -9.34
CA LYS A 91 -6.69 -8.56 -9.55
C LYS A 91 -5.81 -7.42 -9.02
N LEU A 92 -4.65 -7.27 -9.64
CA LEU A 92 -3.67 -6.26 -9.24
C LEU A 92 -4.03 -4.89 -9.85
N GLN A 93 -4.12 -3.87 -9.01
CA GLN A 93 -4.14 -2.48 -9.46
C GLN A 93 -2.71 -2.07 -9.79
N PHE A 94 -2.46 -1.74 -11.06
CA PHE A 94 -1.15 -1.27 -11.54
C PHE A 94 -1.29 0.10 -12.21
N GLU A 95 -2.25 0.91 -11.74
CA GLU A 95 -2.94 1.95 -12.53
C GLU A 95 -1.97 2.87 -13.32
N ASP A 96 -0.75 3.11 -12.82
CA ASP A 96 0.25 3.94 -13.50
C ASP A 96 1.62 3.27 -13.81
N ASP A 97 1.84 1.98 -13.51
CA ASP A 97 3.12 1.33 -13.79
C ASP A 97 3.03 -0.09 -14.36
N LYS A 98 3.02 -0.16 -15.70
CA LYS A 98 3.03 -1.44 -16.43
C LYS A 98 4.29 -2.27 -16.21
N LEU A 99 5.40 -1.69 -15.75
CA LEU A 99 6.60 -2.48 -15.44
C LEU A 99 6.40 -3.38 -14.22
N ASN A 100 5.40 -3.12 -13.38
CA ASN A 100 5.06 -4.02 -12.29
C ASN A 100 4.56 -5.39 -12.78
N PHE A 101 3.99 -5.50 -13.99
CA PHE A 101 3.71 -6.81 -14.61
C PHE A 101 4.99 -7.60 -14.91
N VAL A 102 6.08 -6.91 -15.24
CA VAL A 102 7.38 -7.54 -15.47
C VAL A 102 7.97 -8.00 -14.14
N LYS A 103 7.97 -7.16 -13.10
CA LYS A 103 8.44 -7.53 -11.76
C LYS A 103 7.64 -8.69 -11.18
N PHE A 104 6.31 -8.64 -11.27
CA PHE A 104 5.41 -9.68 -10.79
C PHE A 104 5.79 -11.07 -11.30
N LYS A 105 6.14 -11.20 -12.59
CA LYS A 105 6.58 -12.47 -13.19
C LYS A 105 7.82 -13.07 -12.53
N PHE A 106 8.65 -12.25 -11.89
CA PHE A 106 9.92 -12.66 -11.29
C PHE A 106 9.90 -12.70 -9.77
N LEU A 107 8.79 -12.35 -9.12
CA LEU A 107 8.66 -12.49 -7.66
C LEU A 107 8.77 -13.96 -7.24
N GLU A 108 9.44 -14.22 -6.13
CA GLU A 108 9.63 -15.57 -5.59
C GLU A 108 9.33 -15.57 -4.09
N PHE A 109 8.11 -15.98 -3.72
CA PHE A 109 7.68 -16.07 -2.33
C PHE A 109 8.07 -17.41 -1.70
N LYS A 110 8.78 -17.37 -0.57
CA LYS A 110 9.25 -18.55 0.17
C LYS A 110 8.62 -18.61 1.54
N LYS A 111 8.15 -19.80 1.92
CA LYS A 111 7.70 -20.05 3.28
C LYS A 111 8.86 -19.79 4.26
N ILE A 112 8.60 -18.97 5.28
CA ILE A 112 9.57 -18.63 6.33
C ILE A 112 9.18 -19.19 7.69
N LYS A 113 7.88 -19.23 8.03
CA LYS A 113 7.38 -19.75 9.30
C LYS A 113 5.92 -20.19 9.22
N THR A 114 5.46 -20.84 10.27
CA THR A 114 4.04 -21.12 10.51
C THR A 114 3.71 -20.60 11.91
N THR A 115 2.58 -19.90 12.04
CA THR A 115 2.05 -19.44 13.33
C THR A 115 0.64 -19.99 13.53
N THR A 116 0.10 -19.82 14.73
CA THR A 116 -1.26 -20.24 15.07
C THR A 116 -2.03 -19.06 15.66
N TYR A 117 -3.30 -18.91 15.28
CA TYR A 117 -4.25 -17.97 15.88
C TYR A 117 -5.62 -18.66 15.97
N ASN A 118 -6.29 -18.60 17.13
CA ASN A 118 -7.53 -19.34 17.42
C ASN A 118 -7.50 -20.81 16.97
N ASN A 119 -6.39 -21.51 17.28
CA ASN A 119 -6.12 -22.91 16.91
C ASN A 119 -6.11 -23.18 15.39
N LYS A 120 -5.99 -22.14 14.56
CA LYS A 120 -5.82 -22.23 13.10
C LYS A 120 -4.42 -21.84 12.68
N GLU A 121 -3.86 -22.57 11.72
CA GLU A 121 -2.51 -22.37 11.22
C GLU A 121 -2.47 -21.27 10.15
N PHE A 122 -1.44 -20.45 10.20
CA PHE A 122 -1.12 -19.45 9.18
C PHE A 122 0.31 -19.67 8.69
N ILE A 123 0.48 -19.72 7.37
CA ILE A 123 1.77 -19.94 6.73
C ILE A 123 2.30 -18.60 6.25
N TRP A 124 3.47 -18.21 6.73
CA TRP A 124 4.09 -16.94 6.38
C TRP A 124 5.10 -17.13 5.26
N TYR A 125 5.06 -16.21 4.31
CA TYR A 125 5.93 -16.15 3.15
C TYR A 125 6.68 -14.83 3.15
N SER A 126 7.93 -14.87 2.72
CA SER A 126 8.75 -13.69 2.43
C SER A 126 9.15 -13.70 0.95
N GLU A 127 9.29 -12.52 0.37
CA GLU A 127 9.80 -12.37 -0.99
C GLU A 127 11.34 -12.41 -1.00
N LYS A 128 11.94 -12.89 -2.09
CA LYS A 128 13.39 -13.08 -2.20
C LYS A 128 14.18 -11.78 -2.32
N HIS A 129 13.61 -10.77 -2.94
CA HIS A 129 14.27 -9.53 -3.32
C HIS A 129 14.04 -8.39 -2.32
N CYS A 130 13.05 -8.50 -1.43
CA CYS A 130 12.79 -7.55 -0.33
C CYS A 130 12.23 -8.24 0.93
N ASP A 131 12.30 -7.53 2.06
CA ASP A 131 11.79 -8.02 3.36
C ASP A 131 10.26 -7.83 3.46
N SER A 132 9.51 -8.51 2.59
CA SER A 132 8.04 -8.41 2.51
C SER A 132 7.38 -9.68 3.01
N ASP A 133 6.98 -9.68 4.28
CA ASP A 133 6.37 -10.82 4.95
C ASP A 133 4.83 -10.75 4.96
N PHE A 134 4.17 -11.83 4.57
CA PHE A 134 2.72 -11.93 4.66
C PHE A 134 2.24 -13.37 4.82
N PHE A 135 1.00 -13.55 5.27
CA PHE A 135 0.47 -14.88 5.59
C PHE A 135 -0.51 -15.42 4.55
N ARG A 136 -0.73 -16.73 4.60
CA ARG A 136 -1.80 -17.50 3.93
C ARG A 136 -2.47 -18.42 4.94
N LEU A 137 -3.70 -18.83 4.65
CA LEU A 137 -4.41 -19.84 5.42
C LEU A 137 -3.67 -21.18 5.34
N GLY A 138 -3.41 -21.79 6.50
CA GLY A 138 -2.67 -23.03 6.66
C GLY A 138 -3.50 -24.30 6.51
N SER A 139 -2.93 -25.42 6.92
CA SER A 139 -3.42 -26.76 6.55
C SER A 139 -4.79 -27.11 7.15
N ASN A 140 -5.11 -26.54 8.30
CA ASN A 140 -6.33 -26.83 9.06
C ASN A 140 -7.52 -25.90 8.74
N PHE A 141 -7.43 -25.10 7.67
CA PHE A 141 -8.56 -24.49 7.00
C PHE A 141 -9.13 -25.43 5.93
N SER A 142 -10.43 -25.28 5.60
CA SER A 142 -11.01 -26.07 4.51
C SER A 142 -10.39 -25.70 3.17
N ASP A 143 -10.42 -26.62 2.21
CA ASP A 143 -9.94 -26.33 0.85
C ASP A 143 -10.71 -25.19 0.19
N GLN A 144 -12.01 -25.06 0.48
CA GLN A 144 -12.81 -23.92 0.02
C GLN A 144 -12.27 -22.60 0.58
N ASN A 145 -11.99 -22.52 1.89
CA ASN A 145 -11.46 -21.29 2.48
C ASN A 145 -10.12 -20.93 1.85
N LYS A 146 -9.20 -21.89 1.71
CA LYS A 146 -7.89 -21.67 1.10
C LYS A 146 -8.02 -21.19 -0.34
N ASN A 147 -8.83 -21.86 -1.17
CA ASN A 147 -9.00 -21.50 -2.58
C ASN A 147 -9.68 -20.14 -2.78
N THR A 148 -10.47 -19.69 -1.80
CA THR A 148 -11.19 -18.42 -1.85
C THR A 148 -10.34 -17.26 -1.33
N VAL A 149 -9.68 -17.45 -0.19
CA VAL A 149 -9.04 -16.35 0.56
C VAL A 149 -7.55 -16.22 0.24
N ASN A 150 -6.83 -17.32 -0.01
CA ASN A 150 -5.39 -17.22 -0.29
C ASN A 150 -5.05 -16.38 -1.53
N PRO A 151 -5.83 -16.40 -2.63
CA PRO A 151 -5.60 -15.48 -3.75
C PRO A 151 -5.74 -14.01 -3.36
N ILE A 152 -6.67 -13.66 -2.47
CA ILE A 152 -6.86 -12.28 -1.97
C ILE A 152 -5.68 -11.86 -1.10
N LEU A 153 -5.25 -12.74 -0.18
CA LEU A 153 -4.07 -12.49 0.64
C LEU A 153 -2.79 -12.39 -0.23
N GLU A 154 -2.74 -13.12 -1.35
CA GLU A 154 -1.65 -13.01 -2.33
C GLU A 154 -1.69 -11.71 -3.13
N GLU A 155 -2.86 -11.25 -3.53
CA GLU A 155 -3.04 -9.92 -4.13
C GLU A 155 -2.50 -8.82 -3.22
N ILE A 156 -2.88 -8.83 -1.94
CA ILE A 156 -2.42 -7.85 -0.96
C ILE A 156 -0.89 -7.93 -0.78
N HIS A 157 -0.36 -9.15 -0.63
CA HIS A 157 1.08 -9.37 -0.46
C HIS A 157 1.88 -8.85 -1.66
N VAL A 158 1.47 -9.21 -2.87
CA VAL A 158 2.11 -8.80 -4.12
C VAL A 158 2.09 -7.28 -4.28
N GLN A 159 0.97 -6.63 -3.99
CA GLN A 159 0.87 -5.17 -4.05
C GLN A 159 1.89 -4.50 -3.14
N LYS A 160 1.96 -4.92 -1.88
CA LYS A 160 2.88 -4.37 -0.89
C LYS A 160 4.35 -4.63 -1.24
N THR A 161 4.66 -5.85 -1.69
CA THR A 161 5.99 -6.20 -2.23
C THR A 161 6.40 -5.28 -3.39
N LEU A 162 5.50 -5.03 -4.35
CA LEU A 162 5.83 -4.19 -5.50
C LEU A 162 6.01 -2.73 -5.10
N ILE A 163 5.22 -2.22 -4.15
CA ILE A 163 5.42 -0.89 -3.55
C ILE A 163 6.81 -0.80 -2.93
N GLN A 164 7.22 -1.78 -2.11
CA GLN A 164 8.55 -1.83 -1.51
C GLN A 164 9.67 -1.89 -2.56
N LEU A 165 9.52 -2.70 -3.61
CA LEU A 165 10.51 -2.77 -4.71
C LEU A 165 10.57 -1.49 -5.55
N SER A 166 9.51 -0.69 -5.55
CA SER A 166 9.49 0.63 -6.22
C SER A 166 10.04 1.76 -5.35
N CYS A 167 10.18 1.52 -4.05
CA CYS A 167 10.74 2.47 -3.09
C CYS A 167 12.21 2.75 -3.40
N SER A 168 12.42 3.89 -4.06
CA SER A 168 13.69 4.29 -4.63
C SER A 168 13.78 5.82 -4.62
N SER A 169 15.00 6.33 -4.50
CA SER A 169 15.30 7.77 -4.48
C SER A 169 16.41 8.09 -5.47
N SER A 170 16.62 9.38 -5.74
CA SER A 170 17.84 9.85 -6.41
C SER A 170 19.04 9.93 -5.45
N PHE A 171 18.81 9.83 -4.13
CA PHE A 171 19.82 10.02 -3.10
C PHE A 171 20.61 8.75 -2.77
N GLU A 172 20.02 7.57 -2.96
CA GLU A 172 20.65 6.28 -2.64
C GLU A 172 20.05 5.11 -3.43
N TYR A 173 20.83 4.05 -3.60
CA TYR A 173 20.32 2.82 -4.21
C TYR A 173 19.28 2.18 -3.29
N SER A 174 18.16 1.75 -3.87
CA SER A 174 17.20 0.92 -3.14
C SER A 174 17.88 -0.39 -2.72
N ASN A 175 17.90 -0.63 -1.42
CA ASN A 175 18.32 -1.90 -0.84
C ASN A 175 17.16 -2.90 -0.72
N GLY A 176 15.96 -2.56 -1.22
CA GLY A 176 14.73 -3.35 -1.04
C GLY A 176 14.08 -3.15 0.31
N LYS A 177 14.38 -2.02 0.98
CA LYS A 177 13.73 -1.54 2.20
C LYS A 177 13.14 -0.16 1.95
N GLY A 178 12.76 0.53 3.01
CA GLY A 178 12.11 1.83 2.93
C GLY A 178 10.59 1.74 2.78
N VAL A 179 10.04 0.55 2.53
CA VAL A 179 8.64 0.26 2.86
C VAL A 179 8.63 -1.00 3.69
N GLU A 180 8.07 -0.91 4.90
CA GLU A 180 7.98 -2.07 5.79
C GLU A 180 6.51 -2.29 6.12
N THR A 181 6.02 -3.50 5.82
CA THR A 181 4.67 -3.93 6.17
C THR A 181 4.77 -4.94 7.31
N THR A 182 4.04 -4.68 8.40
CA THR A 182 3.74 -5.68 9.42
C THR A 182 2.26 -6.05 9.34
N ALA A 183 1.96 -7.34 9.19
CA ALA A 183 0.59 -7.85 9.23
C ALA A 183 0.27 -8.48 10.59
N THR A 184 -0.91 -8.18 11.14
CA THR A 184 -1.37 -8.73 12.43
C THR A 184 -2.78 -9.29 12.28
N ILE A 185 -2.97 -10.56 12.64
CA ILE A 185 -4.30 -11.20 12.66
C ILE A 185 -4.99 -10.80 13.96
N ASN A 186 -6.15 -10.15 13.84
CA ASN A 186 -6.86 -9.52 14.95
C ASN A 186 -8.18 -10.19 15.31
N PHE A 187 -8.73 -10.98 14.37
CA PHE A 187 -9.99 -11.68 14.56
C PHE A 187 -10.06 -12.93 13.68
N LEU A 188 -10.60 -14.01 14.24
CA LEU A 188 -10.89 -15.20 13.46
C LEU A 188 -12.04 -16.01 14.06
N ASN A 189 -13.09 -16.21 13.27
CA ASN A 189 -14.13 -17.18 13.57
C ASN A 189 -14.36 -18.14 12.38
N THR A 190 -15.46 -18.88 12.39
CA THR A 190 -15.79 -19.84 11.33
C THR A 190 -16.09 -19.19 9.97
N ASN A 191 -16.41 -17.90 9.94
CA ASN A 191 -16.88 -17.18 8.77
C ASN A 191 -15.99 -16.02 8.34
N LEU A 192 -15.24 -15.42 9.26
CA LEU A 192 -14.56 -14.15 9.06
C LEU A 192 -13.11 -14.24 9.50
N LEU A 193 -12.24 -13.64 8.70
CA LEU A 193 -10.85 -13.34 9.03
C LEU A 193 -10.69 -11.82 9.09
N GLY A 194 -10.35 -11.30 10.26
CA GLY A 194 -9.98 -9.91 10.46
C GLY A 194 -8.48 -9.78 10.72
N PHE A 195 -7.83 -8.87 10.02
CA PHE A 195 -6.42 -8.55 10.22
C PHE A 195 -6.16 -7.10 9.86
N GLU A 196 -5.00 -6.59 10.24
CA GLU A 196 -4.53 -5.29 9.82
C GLU A 196 -3.13 -5.38 9.24
N THR A 197 -2.77 -4.37 8.47
CA THR A 197 -1.38 -4.08 8.14
C THR A 197 -1.00 -2.72 8.67
N PHE A 198 0.17 -2.62 9.29
CA PHE A 198 0.86 -1.37 9.53
C PHE A 198 1.98 -1.24 8.50
N ASP A 199 1.98 -0.14 7.76
CA ASP A 199 2.99 0.18 6.77
C ASP A 199 3.78 1.42 7.24
N SER A 200 5.09 1.38 7.06
CA SER A 200 5.96 2.57 7.15
C SER A 200 6.64 2.81 5.82
N TRP A 201 6.84 4.08 5.45
CA TRP A 201 7.45 4.51 4.19
C TRP A 201 8.56 5.53 4.46
N ASP A 202 9.78 5.17 4.09
CA ASP A 202 10.93 6.03 3.95
C ASP A 202 11.67 5.65 2.66
N CYS A 203 11.22 6.23 1.54
CA CYS A 203 11.86 6.04 0.23
C CYS A 203 12.90 7.12 -0.05
N GLY A 204 13.52 7.69 0.99
CA GLY A 204 14.42 8.84 0.92
C GLY A 204 13.68 10.18 1.01
N GLY A 205 14.42 11.21 1.43
CA GLY A 205 13.87 12.55 1.72
C GLY A 205 13.73 12.79 3.23
N ALA A 206 13.20 13.96 3.62
CA ALA A 206 13.18 14.39 5.02
C ALA A 206 11.98 13.85 5.85
N HIS A 207 11.10 13.10 5.21
CA HIS A 207 9.70 13.03 5.60
C HIS A 207 9.19 11.59 5.42
N PRO A 208 9.54 10.67 6.33
CA PRO A 208 8.95 9.34 6.38
C PRO A 208 7.49 9.41 6.81
N ASP A 209 6.69 8.44 6.37
CA ASP A 209 5.26 8.36 6.62
C ASP A 209 4.87 6.97 7.11
N PHE A 210 3.68 6.81 7.69
CA PHE A 210 3.19 5.49 8.12
C PHE A 210 1.67 5.39 8.04
N GLY A 211 1.08 4.22 8.23
CA GLY A 211 -0.37 4.08 8.22
C GLY A 211 -0.81 2.67 8.48
N SER A 212 -2.06 2.52 8.91
CA SER A 212 -2.67 1.21 9.09
C SER A 212 -3.87 1.02 8.17
N SER A 213 -4.07 -0.22 7.74
CA SER A 213 -5.25 -0.65 6.97
C SER A 213 -5.82 -1.90 7.60
N GLY A 214 -7.11 -1.87 7.94
CA GLY A 214 -7.83 -3.04 8.42
C GLY A 214 -8.55 -3.76 7.29
N PHE A 215 -8.64 -5.08 7.43
CA PHE A 215 -9.26 -5.97 6.48
C PHE A 215 -10.21 -6.91 7.21
N LEU A 216 -11.39 -7.14 6.63
CA LEU A 216 -12.33 -8.15 7.10
C LEU A 216 -12.83 -8.97 5.92
N ILE A 217 -12.38 -10.21 5.82
CA ILE A 217 -12.67 -11.11 4.69
C ILE A 217 -13.63 -12.22 5.13
N ASP A 218 -14.69 -12.41 4.36
CA ASP A 218 -15.55 -13.59 4.43
C ASP A 218 -14.81 -14.83 3.93
N LEU A 219 -14.58 -15.78 4.82
CA LEU A 219 -13.88 -17.03 4.54
C LEU A 219 -14.62 -17.90 3.51
N ASN A 220 -15.94 -17.72 3.32
CA ASN A 220 -16.76 -18.59 2.49
C ASN A 220 -16.83 -18.14 1.03
N ASN A 221 -16.80 -16.82 0.79
CA ASN A 221 -17.00 -16.23 -0.53
C ASN A 221 -15.94 -15.18 -0.92
N GLY A 222 -15.04 -14.81 -0.01
CA GLY A 222 -13.95 -13.87 -0.27
C GLY A 222 -14.39 -12.41 -0.34
N LYS A 223 -15.64 -12.08 0.05
CA LYS A 223 -16.06 -10.68 0.16
C LYS A 223 -15.22 -9.99 1.23
N GLU A 224 -14.55 -8.93 0.83
CA GLU A 224 -13.96 -7.96 1.72
C GLU A 224 -15.04 -6.95 2.15
N TYR A 225 -15.16 -6.74 3.46
CA TYR A 225 -16.11 -5.79 4.02
C TYR A 225 -15.38 -4.51 4.40
N GLU A 226 -15.86 -3.38 3.88
CA GLU A 226 -15.44 -2.06 4.34
C GLU A 226 -16.16 -1.68 5.63
N ILE A 227 -15.68 -0.64 6.32
CA ILE A 227 -16.32 -0.20 7.57
C ILE A 227 -17.81 0.16 7.38
N ASP A 228 -18.15 0.73 6.22
CA ASP A 228 -19.51 1.10 5.86
C ASP A 228 -20.37 -0.08 5.38
N ASP A 229 -19.76 -1.22 5.04
CA ASP A 229 -20.49 -2.48 4.90
C ASP A 229 -20.90 -3.05 6.28
N ILE A 230 -20.12 -2.77 7.33
CA ILE A 230 -20.31 -3.31 8.68
C ILE A 230 -21.24 -2.42 9.51
N LEU A 231 -21.06 -1.11 9.43
CA LEU A 231 -21.79 -0.09 10.18
C LEU A 231 -22.50 0.90 9.25
N ALA A 232 -23.68 1.33 9.65
CA ALA A 232 -24.46 2.37 8.97
C ALA A 232 -24.97 3.36 10.01
N PHE A 233 -24.32 4.53 10.10
CA PHE A 233 -24.75 5.58 11.04
C PHE A 233 -25.93 6.40 10.51
N ASP A 234 -26.21 6.34 9.21
CA ASP A 234 -27.41 6.89 8.56
C ASP A 234 -27.81 6.04 7.34
N LYS A 235 -29.04 6.22 6.86
CA LYS A 235 -29.56 5.58 5.65
C LYS A 235 -28.82 6.01 4.37
N SER A 236 -28.14 7.16 4.39
CA SER A 236 -27.32 7.65 3.29
C SER A 236 -25.97 6.95 3.16
N VAL A 237 -25.68 5.94 4.00
CA VAL A 237 -24.45 5.15 3.94
C VAL A 237 -24.17 4.68 2.50
N THR A 238 -22.96 4.98 2.04
CA THR A 238 -22.48 4.63 0.71
C THR A 238 -21.01 4.22 0.83
N GLY A 239 -20.65 3.08 0.26
CA GLY A 239 -19.31 2.49 0.41
C GLY A 239 -18.36 2.77 -0.77
N ASP A 240 -18.70 3.71 -1.65
CA ASP A 240 -18.00 3.85 -2.94
C ASP A 240 -17.31 5.21 -3.09
N GLN A 241 -16.11 5.31 -2.53
CA GLN A 241 -15.20 6.45 -2.72
C GLN A 241 -14.89 6.69 -4.21
N LYS A 242 -14.85 5.63 -5.03
CA LYS A 242 -14.37 5.69 -6.42
C LYS A 242 -15.42 6.25 -7.38
N ASN A 243 -16.70 5.95 -7.17
CA ASN A 243 -17.76 6.36 -8.09
C ASN A 243 -18.52 7.63 -7.67
N ASN A 244 -18.55 7.98 -6.38
CA ASN A 244 -19.19 9.22 -5.91
C ASN A 244 -18.56 9.74 -4.60
N PHE A 245 -17.32 10.23 -4.72
CA PHE A 245 -16.57 10.77 -3.58
C PHE A 245 -17.32 11.89 -2.83
N SER A 246 -18.05 12.77 -3.53
CA SER A 246 -18.78 13.85 -2.87
C SER A 246 -19.89 13.34 -1.94
N ALA A 247 -20.66 12.33 -2.37
CA ALA A 247 -21.68 11.73 -1.51
C ALA A 247 -21.05 10.95 -0.34
N PHE A 248 -19.94 10.25 -0.60
CA PHE A 248 -19.17 9.56 0.43
C PHE A 248 -18.67 10.53 1.51
N SER A 249 -17.89 11.54 1.11
CA SER A 249 -17.34 12.56 2.01
C SER A 249 -18.43 13.29 2.79
N LYS A 250 -19.58 13.58 2.17
CA LYS A 250 -20.74 14.15 2.88
C LYS A 250 -21.29 13.21 3.96
N TYR A 251 -21.45 11.93 3.66
CA TYR A 251 -21.87 10.95 4.67
C TYR A 251 -20.85 10.83 5.82
N ARG A 252 -19.55 10.88 5.49
CA ARG A 252 -18.47 10.80 6.49
C ARG A 252 -18.53 11.97 7.47
N SER A 253 -18.58 13.19 6.96
CA SER A 253 -18.64 14.43 7.74
C SER A 253 -19.96 14.64 8.48
N ASP A 254 -21.11 14.42 7.83
CA ASP A 254 -22.41 14.73 8.43
C ASP A 254 -22.91 13.68 9.42
N TYR A 255 -22.49 12.42 9.27
CA TYR A 255 -23.08 11.29 10.01
C TYR A 255 -22.05 10.37 10.65
N PHE A 256 -21.05 9.92 9.90
CA PHE A 256 -20.08 8.93 10.40
C PHE A 256 -19.22 9.50 11.54
N ALA A 257 -18.48 10.57 11.28
CA ALA A 257 -17.56 11.19 12.23
C ALA A 257 -18.28 11.69 13.49
N PRO A 258 -19.41 12.44 13.42
CA PRO A 258 -20.13 12.86 14.62
C PRO A 258 -20.59 11.68 15.49
N LYS A 259 -21.12 10.62 14.88
CA LYS A 259 -21.63 9.46 15.63
C LYS A 259 -20.52 8.60 16.20
N LEU A 260 -19.42 8.44 15.47
CA LEU A 260 -18.26 7.72 15.95
C LEU A 260 -17.61 8.46 17.13
N LEU A 261 -17.39 9.77 17.00
CA LEU A 261 -16.82 10.60 18.05
C LEU A 261 -17.72 10.61 19.30
N GLU A 262 -19.04 10.69 19.14
CA GLU A 262 -20.00 10.56 20.26
C GLU A 262 -19.81 9.24 21.02
N LEU A 263 -19.65 8.12 20.28
CA LEU A 263 -19.46 6.80 20.89
C LEU A 263 -18.13 6.69 21.62
N ILE A 264 -17.04 7.08 20.99
CA ILE A 264 -15.70 6.97 21.58
C ILE A 264 -15.57 7.92 22.76
N THR A 265 -16.06 9.16 22.66
CA THR A 265 -16.07 10.12 23.78
C THR A 265 -16.87 9.59 24.98
N SER A 266 -17.93 8.80 24.75
CA SER A 266 -18.67 8.17 25.86
C SER A 266 -17.88 7.10 26.61
N ILE A 267 -16.80 6.58 26.02
CA ILE A 267 -15.92 5.53 26.56
C ILE A 267 -14.63 6.16 27.11
N GLU A 268 -13.96 6.96 26.29
CA GLU A 268 -12.62 7.52 26.57
C GLU A 268 -12.68 8.87 27.29
N HIS A 269 -13.86 9.50 27.34
CA HIS A 269 -14.08 10.78 28.02
C HIS A 269 -13.19 11.93 27.50
N PHE A 270 -12.99 12.00 26.18
CA PHE A 270 -12.22 13.07 25.55
C PHE A 270 -12.67 14.46 25.97
N LYS A 271 -11.69 15.33 26.18
CA LYS A 271 -11.87 16.74 26.46
C LYS A 271 -10.95 17.53 25.54
N LYS A 272 -11.38 18.73 25.19
CA LYS A 272 -10.55 19.65 24.44
C LYS A 272 -9.27 19.91 25.24
N PRO A 273 -8.08 19.78 24.64
CA PRO A 273 -6.84 20.06 25.33
C PRO A 273 -6.72 21.54 25.70
N ASP A 274 -5.92 21.82 26.72
CA ASP A 274 -5.64 23.19 27.18
C ASP A 274 -4.62 23.90 26.27
N THR A 275 -3.81 23.14 25.52
CA THR A 275 -2.79 23.66 24.61
C THR A 275 -2.99 23.14 23.18
N GLU A 276 -2.52 23.91 22.20
CA GLU A 276 -2.59 23.54 20.77
C GLU A 276 -1.58 22.45 20.38
N ASP A 277 -0.58 22.18 21.24
CA ASP A 277 0.45 21.15 21.01
C ASP A 277 -0.03 19.74 21.41
N ASP A 278 -1.14 19.64 22.15
CA ASP A 278 -1.71 18.36 22.58
C ASP A 278 -2.67 17.79 21.51
N CYS A 279 -2.88 16.48 21.56
CA CYS A 279 -3.80 15.78 20.67
C CYS A 279 -5.27 16.16 20.93
N ASP A 280 -5.87 16.98 20.06
CA ASP A 280 -7.31 17.30 20.13
C ASP A 280 -8.16 16.20 19.46
N TYR A 281 -8.48 15.16 20.24
CA TYR A 281 -9.40 14.11 19.81
C TYR A 281 -10.88 14.56 19.74
N THR A 282 -11.19 15.77 20.22
CA THR A 282 -12.55 16.33 20.14
C THR A 282 -12.83 17.05 18.82
N ASP A 283 -11.79 17.29 18.02
CA ASP A 283 -11.94 17.76 16.65
C ASP A 283 -12.54 16.66 15.77
N ILE A 284 -13.68 16.98 15.18
CA ILE A 284 -14.49 16.05 14.39
C ILE A 284 -13.83 15.69 13.06
N GLU A 285 -13.04 16.59 12.47
CA GLU A 285 -12.43 16.40 11.15
C GLU A 285 -11.43 15.22 11.17
N ASN A 286 -10.79 14.96 12.31
CA ASN A 286 -9.89 13.83 12.50
C ASN A 286 -10.60 12.46 12.39
N TRP A 287 -11.94 12.44 12.44
CA TRP A 287 -12.75 11.22 12.41
C TRP A 287 -13.44 10.97 11.07
N ASP A 288 -13.27 11.87 10.08
CA ASP A 288 -13.89 11.72 8.76
C ASP A 288 -13.33 10.53 7.99
N PHE A 289 -12.02 10.31 8.03
CA PHE A 289 -11.33 9.28 7.24
C PHE A 289 -10.40 8.42 8.10
N ILE A 290 -11.00 7.71 9.06
CA ILE A 290 -10.29 6.85 10.02
C ILE A 290 -9.66 5.61 9.38
N SER A 291 -8.65 5.06 10.05
CA SER A 291 -8.31 3.64 9.94
C SER A 291 -9.10 2.84 10.97
N TRP A 292 -9.36 1.57 10.69
CA TRP A 292 -10.13 0.69 11.59
C TRP A 292 -9.57 -0.72 11.60
N SER A 293 -9.90 -1.50 12.63
CA SER A 293 -9.51 -2.91 12.73
C SER A 293 -10.57 -3.72 13.47
N TYR A 294 -11.01 -4.83 12.87
CA TYR A 294 -11.99 -5.73 13.48
C TYR A 294 -11.31 -6.69 14.45
N THR A 295 -11.75 -6.71 15.71
CA THR A 295 -11.13 -7.49 16.79
C THR A 295 -12.14 -8.40 17.48
N GLU A 296 -11.66 -9.27 18.37
CA GLU A 296 -12.52 -10.15 19.20
C GLU A 296 -13.47 -9.38 20.14
N LYS A 297 -13.16 -8.14 20.50
CA LYS A 297 -13.94 -7.36 21.50
C LYS A 297 -14.82 -6.28 20.88
N GLY A 298 -14.54 -5.89 19.64
CA GLY A 298 -15.15 -4.74 18.98
C GLY A 298 -14.33 -4.29 17.78
N ILE A 299 -14.58 -3.06 17.34
CA ILE A 299 -13.80 -2.44 16.27
C ILE A 299 -12.94 -1.34 16.89
N THR A 300 -11.65 -1.34 16.60
CA THR A 300 -10.79 -0.20 16.93
C THR A 300 -10.85 0.81 15.79
N PHE A 301 -10.84 2.09 16.14
CA PHE A 301 -10.82 3.21 15.21
C PHE A 301 -9.64 4.11 15.54
N THR A 302 -8.84 4.42 14.54
CA THR A 302 -7.70 5.33 14.65
C THR A 302 -8.04 6.61 13.89
N PRO A 303 -8.09 7.78 14.56
CA PRO A 303 -8.28 9.06 13.90
C PRO A 303 -7.13 9.34 12.93
N TYR A 304 -7.41 10.13 11.89
CA TYR A 304 -6.39 10.66 11.00
C TYR A 304 -5.96 12.04 11.50
N PHE A 305 -4.66 12.26 11.65
CA PHE A 305 -4.12 13.57 12.03
C PHE A 305 -3.26 14.15 10.90
N PRO A 306 -3.20 15.49 10.77
CA PRO A 306 -2.25 16.12 9.87
C PRO A 306 -0.82 15.74 10.25
N ARG A 307 0.09 15.84 9.28
CA ARG A 307 1.47 15.33 9.40
C ARG A 307 2.20 15.74 10.70
N VAL A 308 1.99 16.97 11.15
CA VAL A 308 2.62 17.52 12.36
C VAL A 308 2.19 16.81 13.65
N ASN A 309 1.01 16.19 13.65
CA ASN A 309 0.37 15.58 14.81
C ASN A 309 0.16 14.07 14.65
N ARG A 310 0.84 13.38 13.72
CA ARG A 310 0.61 11.94 13.50
C ARG A 310 0.98 11.07 14.70
N ALA A 311 1.77 11.58 15.64
CA ALA A 311 2.00 10.92 16.93
C ALA A 311 0.70 10.71 17.75
N CYS A 312 -0.37 11.44 17.42
CA CYS A 312 -1.70 11.32 18.02
C CYS A 312 -2.56 10.22 17.39
N GLU A 313 -2.11 9.52 16.35
CA GLU A 313 -2.90 8.47 15.69
C GLU A 313 -2.92 7.18 16.53
N GLU A 314 -3.70 7.17 17.60
CA GLU A 314 -3.88 6.02 18.49
C GLU A 314 -5.20 5.27 18.22
N PRO A 315 -5.24 3.93 18.34
CA PRO A 315 -6.46 3.15 18.14
C PRO A 315 -7.36 3.15 19.39
N PHE A 316 -8.64 3.48 19.21
CA PHE A 316 -9.66 3.45 20.28
C PHE A 316 -10.70 2.35 20.05
N LEU A 317 -10.94 1.51 21.04
CA LEU A 317 -11.85 0.36 20.94
C LEU A 317 -13.30 0.78 21.20
N VAL A 318 -14.19 0.52 20.24
CA VAL A 318 -15.64 0.55 20.47
C VAL A 318 -16.17 -0.88 20.57
N PRO A 319 -16.65 -1.33 21.74
CA PRO A 319 -17.16 -2.68 21.93
C PRO A 319 -18.38 -2.97 21.04
N PHE A 320 -18.53 -4.22 20.59
CA PHE A 320 -19.65 -4.61 19.73
C PHE A 320 -21.02 -4.27 20.32
N GLU A 321 -21.20 -4.40 21.65
CA GLU A 321 -22.45 -4.02 22.33
C GLU A 321 -22.89 -2.58 22.06
N LYS A 322 -21.93 -1.65 21.92
CA LYS A 322 -22.19 -0.24 21.60
C LYS A 322 -22.47 -0.02 20.11
N LEU A 323 -21.96 -0.90 19.26
CA LEU A 323 -22.09 -0.87 17.80
C LEU A 323 -23.35 -1.58 17.26
N LYS A 324 -23.94 -2.52 18.01
CA LYS A 324 -25.09 -3.34 17.58
C LYS A 324 -26.24 -2.54 16.97
N LYS A 325 -26.58 -1.38 17.56
CA LYS A 325 -27.66 -0.51 17.05
C LYS A 325 -27.36 0.14 15.70
N TYR A 326 -26.10 0.18 15.29
CA TYR A 326 -25.63 0.76 14.03
C TYR A 326 -25.16 -0.30 13.03
N LYS A 327 -25.35 -1.60 13.34
CA LYS A 327 -25.00 -2.67 12.40
C LYS A 327 -25.71 -2.42 11.07
N ASN A 328 -24.94 -2.37 9.99
CA ASN A 328 -25.53 -2.27 8.67
C ASN A 328 -26.39 -3.53 8.42
N PRO A 329 -27.67 -3.40 8.06
CA PRO A 329 -28.53 -4.55 7.80
C PRO A 329 -28.02 -5.47 6.68
N LYS A 330 -27.16 -4.96 5.80
CA LYS A 330 -26.51 -5.74 4.73
C LYS A 330 -25.33 -6.57 5.22
N PHE A 331 -24.81 -6.31 6.42
CA PHE A 331 -23.77 -7.14 7.04
C PHE A 331 -24.40 -8.43 7.58
N PRO A 332 -24.04 -9.62 7.07
CA PRO A 332 -24.77 -10.85 7.39
C PRO A 332 -24.40 -11.42 8.76
N TYR A 333 -23.34 -10.94 9.39
CA TYR A 333 -22.84 -11.45 10.66
C TYR A 333 -23.35 -10.65 11.86
N SER A 334 -23.30 -11.28 13.04
CA SER A 334 -23.52 -10.60 14.32
C SER A 334 -22.29 -9.78 14.69
N LEU A 335 -22.54 -8.63 15.33
CA LEU A 335 -21.56 -7.89 16.10
C LEU A 335 -21.52 -8.44 17.53
#